data_AF-A0A6P5ASN1-F1
#
_entry.id   AF-A0A6P5ASN1-F1
#
_cell.length_a   1.000
_cell.length_b   1.000
_cell.length_c   1.000
_cell.angle_alpha   90.00
_cell.angle_beta   90.00
_cell.angle_gamma   90.00
#
_symmetry.space_group_name_H-M   'P 1'
#
loop_
_entity.id
_entity.type
_entity.pdbx_description
1 polymer ?
#
loop_
_entity_poly.entity_id
_entity_poly.type
_entity_poly.pdbx_seq_one_letter_code
_entity_poly.pdbx_strand_id
1 'polypeptide(L)'
;MAPFLLLFVALATASPVKRQIYPLDVNGDGLISKDEVLNVMTLHEALVALDRDGDGFIYMAQIIELWGTADMFHQLNTNGDDHLTFTEIENFMTMSDFYDQFDYDGTYSICTTEAYQLNYIYNVIHNNVANDPLDANGDGKISKLEITSHMTYGEVLRALDVNGDRELTVLELTILLGGQTGQFVIDQDNNHDGTVSFQEARSHHMGLREIFQRLDLDDSGYLENGEGAGFYTVWNAIVTSGITDPITG
;
A
#
# COMPACT_ATOMS: atom_id res chain seq x y z
N MET A 1 -57.97 -33.77 -17.06
CA MET A 1 -56.84 -33.79 -16.12
C MET A 1 -55.58 -33.61 -16.95
N ALA A 2 -54.95 -32.44 -16.87
CA ALA A 2 -53.66 -32.15 -17.49
C ALA A 2 -52.71 -31.69 -16.36
N PRO A 3 -51.46 -32.18 -16.31
CA PRO A 3 -50.59 -31.98 -15.16
C PRO A 3 -49.95 -30.58 -15.19
N PHE A 4 -49.82 -29.97 -14.01
CA PHE A 4 -49.07 -28.74 -13.78
C PHE A 4 -47.56 -29.04 -13.86
N LEU A 5 -46.86 -28.32 -14.74
CA LEU A 5 -45.40 -28.22 -14.77
C LEU A 5 -44.98 -27.16 -13.74
N LEU A 6 -44.30 -27.59 -12.67
CA LEU A 6 -43.60 -26.72 -11.72
C LEU A 6 -42.31 -26.23 -12.38
N LEU A 7 -42.33 -25.00 -12.88
CA LEU A 7 -41.14 -24.28 -13.31
C LEU A 7 -40.45 -23.71 -12.07
N PHE A 8 -39.37 -24.35 -11.61
CA PHE A 8 -38.46 -23.75 -10.64
C PHE A 8 -37.66 -22.66 -11.37
N VAL A 9 -38.06 -21.40 -11.19
CA VAL A 9 -37.22 -20.25 -11.52
C VAL A 9 -36.14 -20.19 -10.44
N ALA A 10 -34.94 -20.67 -10.77
CA ALA A 10 -33.75 -20.40 -9.97
C ALA A 10 -33.45 -18.90 -10.09
N LEU A 11 -33.85 -18.13 -9.09
CA LEU A 11 -33.39 -16.76 -8.90
C LEU A 11 -31.92 -16.84 -8.52
N ALA A 12 -31.03 -16.73 -9.50
CA ALA A 12 -29.63 -16.46 -9.22
C ALA A 12 -29.57 -15.08 -8.55
N THR A 13 -29.42 -15.07 -7.23
CA THR A 13 -29.02 -13.87 -6.51
C THR A 13 -27.59 -13.59 -6.93
N ALA A 14 -27.41 -12.86 -8.04
CA ALA A 14 -26.17 -12.13 -8.25
C ALA A 14 -26.10 -11.16 -7.07
N SER A 15 -25.25 -11.48 -6.08
CA SER A 15 -24.83 -10.50 -5.10
C SER A 15 -24.42 -9.24 -5.87
N PRO A 16 -24.87 -8.04 -5.47
CA PRO A 16 -24.31 -6.84 -6.04
C PRO A 16 -22.82 -6.86 -5.73
N VAL A 17 -22.00 -7.20 -6.73
CA VAL A 17 -20.59 -6.86 -6.72
C VAL A 17 -20.61 -5.35 -6.53
N LYS A 18 -20.14 -4.90 -5.37
CA LYS A 18 -19.94 -3.49 -5.08
C LYS A 18 -19.15 -2.97 -6.28
N ARG A 19 -19.77 -2.18 -7.16
CA ARG A 19 -19.09 -1.60 -8.31
C ARG A 19 -17.90 -0.86 -7.71
N GLN A 20 -16.67 -1.31 -7.97
CA GLN A 20 -15.48 -0.50 -7.69
C GLN A 20 -15.73 0.80 -8.45
N ILE A 21 -16.04 1.86 -7.71
CA ILE A 21 -16.18 3.19 -8.27
C ILE A 21 -14.74 3.67 -8.31
N TYR A 22 -14.08 3.54 -9.45
CA TYR A 22 -12.84 4.26 -9.69
C TYR A 22 -13.23 5.71 -9.98
N PRO A 23 -13.01 6.64 -9.05
CA PRO A 23 -13.54 7.99 -9.19
C PRO A 23 -12.88 8.78 -10.34
N LEU A 24 -11.75 8.29 -10.83
CA LEU A 24 -11.06 8.79 -12.02
C LEU A 24 -11.64 8.28 -13.35
N ASP A 25 -12.23 7.09 -13.38
CA ASP A 25 -12.90 6.54 -14.58
C ASP A 25 -14.32 7.13 -14.68
N VAL A 26 -14.38 8.39 -15.11
CA VAL A 26 -15.63 9.17 -15.17
C VAL A 26 -16.56 8.62 -16.26
N ASN A 27 -15.97 8.17 -17.37
CA ASN A 27 -16.73 7.70 -18.51
C ASN A 27 -17.17 6.22 -18.38
N GLY A 28 -16.54 5.46 -17.49
CA GLY A 28 -16.89 4.10 -17.11
C GLY A 28 -16.45 3.03 -18.10
N ASP A 29 -15.40 3.29 -18.89
CA ASP A 29 -14.85 2.34 -19.87
C ASP A 29 -13.81 1.38 -19.27
N GLY A 30 -13.47 1.54 -17.99
CA GLY A 30 -12.51 0.72 -17.28
C GLY A 30 -11.06 1.12 -17.51
N LEU A 31 -10.82 2.24 -18.19
CA LEU A 31 -9.52 2.86 -18.38
C LEU A 31 -9.56 4.27 -17.80
N ILE A 32 -8.40 4.76 -17.36
CA ILE A 32 -8.26 6.15 -16.95
C ILE A 32 -7.51 6.88 -18.05
N SER A 33 -8.14 7.89 -18.62
CA SER A 33 -7.54 8.76 -19.61
C SER A 33 -6.80 9.94 -18.97
N LYS A 34 -5.86 10.51 -19.72
CA LYS A 34 -5.15 11.74 -19.30
C LYS A 34 -6.11 12.91 -19.05
N ASP A 35 -7.14 13.05 -19.88
CA ASP A 35 -8.13 14.11 -19.71
C ASP A 35 -8.93 13.93 -18.40
N GLU A 36 -9.25 12.71 -18.01
CA GLU A 36 -9.94 12.45 -16.74
C GLU A 36 -9.10 12.89 -15.52
N VAL A 37 -7.80 12.61 -15.52
CA VAL A 37 -6.89 13.04 -14.44
C VAL A 37 -6.70 14.56 -14.43
N LEU A 38 -6.41 15.16 -15.59
CA LEU A 38 -6.17 16.60 -15.71
C LEU A 38 -7.40 17.45 -15.33
N ASN A 39 -8.61 16.91 -15.46
CA ASN A 39 -9.84 17.60 -15.12
C ASN A 39 -10.13 17.63 -13.61
N VAL A 40 -9.49 16.77 -12.81
CA VAL A 40 -9.85 16.59 -11.41
C VAL A 40 -8.73 16.86 -10.41
N MET A 41 -7.48 16.97 -10.87
CA MET A 41 -6.36 17.31 -10.02
C MET A 41 -5.22 17.99 -10.77
N THR A 42 -4.45 18.79 -10.03
CA THR A 42 -3.21 19.43 -10.47
C THR A 42 -1.99 18.68 -9.92
N LEU A 43 -0.82 18.85 -10.55
CA LEU A 43 0.43 18.26 -10.06
C LEU A 43 0.69 18.67 -8.61
N HIS A 44 0.46 19.93 -8.27
CA HIS A 44 0.67 20.43 -6.91
C HIS A 44 -0.19 19.68 -5.88
N GLU A 45 -1.47 19.47 -6.16
CA GLU A 45 -2.37 18.71 -5.29
C GLU A 45 -1.93 17.25 -5.16
N ALA A 46 -1.41 16.66 -6.24
CA ALA A 46 -0.85 15.31 -6.20
C ALA A 46 0.40 15.22 -5.31
N LEU A 47 1.29 16.21 -5.37
CA LEU A 47 2.47 16.26 -4.51
C LEU A 47 2.11 16.42 -3.04
N VAL A 48 1.14 17.29 -2.74
CA VAL A 48 0.61 17.43 -1.37
C VAL A 48 -0.01 16.12 -0.87
N ALA A 49 -0.66 15.34 -1.73
CA ALA A 49 -1.21 14.04 -1.35
C ALA A 49 -0.13 12.95 -1.13
N LEU A 50 1.03 13.09 -1.77
CA LEU A 50 2.19 12.21 -1.61
C LEU A 50 3.07 12.57 -0.40
N ASP A 51 3.04 13.85 0.01
CA ASP A 51 3.64 14.38 1.25
C ASP A 51 2.75 14.02 2.45
N ARG A 52 2.94 12.81 2.97
CA ARG A 52 2.05 12.21 3.98
C ARG A 52 2.26 12.75 5.38
N ASP A 53 3.49 13.12 5.72
CA ASP A 53 3.86 13.75 6.99
C ASP A 53 3.70 15.29 6.96
N GLY A 54 3.51 15.87 5.78
CA GLY A 54 3.18 17.28 5.60
C GLY A 54 4.37 18.19 5.89
N ASP A 55 5.59 17.68 5.72
CA ASP A 55 6.82 18.41 5.98
C ASP A 55 7.28 19.26 4.78
N GLY A 56 6.61 19.08 3.63
CA GLY A 56 6.87 19.78 2.38
C GLY A 56 7.94 19.12 1.49
N PHE A 57 8.36 17.89 1.82
CA PHE A 57 9.44 17.18 1.14
C PHE A 57 9.02 15.79 0.66
N ILE A 58 9.67 15.33 -0.41
CA ILE A 58 9.52 13.96 -0.90
C ILE A 58 10.89 13.28 -0.92
N TYR A 59 11.04 12.24 -0.11
CA TYR A 59 12.28 11.49 0.04
C TYR A 59 12.42 10.38 -0.99
N MET A 60 13.67 9.95 -1.24
CA MET A 60 13.99 8.92 -2.23
C MET A 60 13.20 7.61 -2.03
N ALA A 61 12.90 7.23 -0.78
CA ALA A 61 12.10 6.06 -0.49
C ALA A 61 10.67 6.16 -1.03
N GLN A 62 10.03 7.33 -0.93
CA GLN A 62 8.70 7.61 -1.48
C GLN A 62 8.73 7.58 -3.02
N ILE A 63 9.80 8.07 -3.64
CA ILE A 63 9.98 8.02 -5.10
C ILE A 63 10.14 6.59 -5.62
N ILE A 64 10.98 5.77 -4.97
CA ILE A 64 11.14 4.35 -5.31
C ILE A 64 9.81 3.60 -5.17
N GLU A 65 8.97 4.01 -4.25
CA GLU A 65 7.65 3.43 -4.06
C GLU A 65 6.65 3.86 -5.14
N LEU A 66 6.76 5.11 -5.60
CA LEU A 66 5.90 5.64 -6.65
C LEU A 66 6.22 5.05 -8.04
N TRP A 67 7.51 4.88 -8.37
CA TRP A 67 7.96 4.49 -9.72
C TRP A 67 8.85 3.24 -9.76
N GLY A 68 9.04 2.54 -8.63
CA GLY A 68 9.84 1.32 -8.53
C GLY A 68 11.36 1.54 -8.49
N THR A 69 11.87 2.70 -8.91
CA THR A 69 13.31 3.00 -8.97
C THR A 69 13.66 4.39 -8.44
N ALA A 70 14.94 4.60 -8.12
CA ALA A 70 15.46 5.89 -7.65
C ALA A 70 15.81 6.85 -8.80
N ASP A 71 15.68 6.42 -10.06
CA ASP A 71 16.18 7.16 -11.22
C ASP A 71 15.52 8.53 -11.34
N MET A 72 14.22 8.61 -11.03
CA MET A 72 13.49 9.86 -11.06
C MET A 72 13.89 10.79 -9.91
N PHE A 73 14.21 10.25 -8.73
CA PHE A 73 14.71 11.06 -7.62
C PHE A 73 15.98 11.79 -8.03
N HIS A 74 16.94 11.07 -8.61
CA HIS A 74 18.20 11.66 -9.08
C HIS A 74 18.02 12.64 -10.24
N GLN A 75 16.99 12.48 -11.07
CA GLN A 75 16.69 13.40 -12.17
C GLN A 75 16.10 14.72 -11.67
N LEU A 76 15.23 14.66 -10.65
CA LEU A 76 14.53 15.83 -10.12
C LEU A 76 15.37 16.59 -9.08
N ASN A 77 16.24 15.88 -8.35
CA ASN A 77 17.06 16.43 -7.28
C ASN A 77 18.22 17.29 -7.84
N THR A 78 17.91 18.55 -8.09
CA THR A 78 18.80 19.47 -8.80
C THR A 78 19.88 20.04 -7.87
N ASN A 79 19.56 20.20 -6.59
CA ASN A 79 20.48 20.75 -5.60
C ASN A 79 21.41 19.68 -4.98
N GLY A 80 21.09 18.40 -5.15
CA GLY A 80 21.86 17.25 -4.69
C GLY A 80 21.73 16.94 -3.19
N ASP A 81 20.65 17.37 -2.54
CA ASP A 81 20.39 17.05 -1.13
C ASP A 81 19.70 15.69 -0.95
N ASP A 82 19.14 15.42 0.23
CA ASP A 82 18.54 14.12 0.57
C ASP A 82 17.03 14.04 0.31
N HIS A 83 16.42 15.08 -0.27
CA HIS A 83 14.99 15.16 -0.51
C HIS A 83 14.66 15.85 -1.85
N LEU A 84 13.37 15.96 -2.16
CA LEU A 84 12.85 16.78 -3.24
C LEU A 84 11.89 17.80 -2.65
N THR A 85 12.03 19.05 -3.07
CA THR A 85 10.98 20.05 -2.88
C THR A 85 9.92 19.93 -3.97
N PHE A 86 8.69 20.38 -3.69
CA PHE A 86 7.65 20.43 -4.74
C PHE A 86 8.09 21.26 -5.94
N THR A 87 8.81 22.37 -5.71
CA THR A 87 9.35 23.21 -6.78
C THR A 87 10.35 22.48 -7.67
N GLU A 88 11.19 21.60 -7.12
CA GLU A 88 12.09 20.77 -7.94
C GLU A 88 11.30 19.85 -8.87
N ILE A 89 10.22 19.24 -8.38
CA ILE A 89 9.38 18.37 -9.20
C ILE A 89 8.62 19.18 -10.26
N GLU A 90 7.96 20.27 -9.86
CA GLU A 90 7.16 21.13 -10.74
C GLU A 90 7.97 21.86 -11.81
N ASN A 91 9.27 22.09 -11.59
CA ASN A 91 10.15 22.69 -12.59
C ASN A 91 10.51 21.71 -13.72
N PHE A 92 10.44 20.41 -13.47
CA PHE A 92 10.86 19.37 -14.42
C PHE A 92 9.69 18.68 -15.12
N MET A 93 8.53 18.59 -14.46
CA MET A 93 7.39 17.88 -15.00
C MET A 93 6.07 18.62 -14.77
N THR A 94 5.14 18.38 -15.68
CA THR A 94 3.74 18.79 -15.58
C THR A 94 2.87 17.63 -15.09
N MET A 95 1.60 17.88 -14.79
CA MET A 95 0.64 16.81 -14.48
C MET A 95 0.49 15.82 -15.65
N SER A 96 0.67 16.28 -16.90
CA SER A 96 0.68 15.38 -18.06
C SER A 96 1.88 14.44 -18.02
N ASP A 97 3.07 14.96 -17.72
CA ASP A 97 4.29 14.14 -17.64
C ASP A 97 4.24 13.17 -16.45
N PHE A 98 3.62 13.60 -15.35
CA PHE A 98 3.35 12.78 -14.16
C PHE A 98 2.42 11.60 -14.50
N TYR A 99 1.32 11.86 -15.20
CA TYR A 99 0.43 10.81 -15.72
C TYR A 99 1.19 9.79 -16.57
N ASP A 100 2.05 10.27 -17.49
CA ASP A 100 2.81 9.40 -18.40
C ASP A 100 3.79 8.47 -17.67
N GLN A 101 4.11 8.72 -16.39
CA GLN A 101 4.93 7.81 -15.59
C GLN A 101 4.19 6.54 -15.14
N PHE A 102 2.86 6.52 -15.18
CA PHE A 102 2.03 5.38 -14.78
C PHE A 102 1.52 4.55 -15.95
N ASP A 103 1.64 5.07 -17.18
CA ASP A 103 1.31 4.36 -18.42
C ASP A 103 2.52 3.50 -18.85
N TYR A 104 2.72 2.37 -18.17
CA TYR A 104 3.92 1.54 -18.36
C TYR A 104 3.95 0.84 -19.72
N ASP A 105 2.78 0.52 -20.28
CA ASP A 105 2.66 -0.14 -21.58
C ASP A 105 2.56 0.82 -22.77
N GLY A 106 2.44 2.14 -22.50
CA GLY A 106 2.43 3.20 -23.50
C GLY A 106 1.17 3.19 -24.36
N THR A 107 0.06 2.70 -23.82
CA THR A 107 -1.23 2.65 -24.51
C THR A 107 -1.99 3.98 -24.49
N TYR A 108 -1.43 5.02 -23.85
CA TYR A 108 -2.03 6.33 -23.63
C TYR A 108 -3.27 6.28 -22.74
N SER A 109 -3.43 5.22 -21.96
CA SER A 109 -4.55 4.96 -21.07
C SER A 109 -4.08 4.09 -19.93
N ILE A 110 -4.41 4.46 -18.71
CA ILE A 110 -3.97 3.73 -17.52
C ILE A 110 -5.03 2.69 -17.17
N CYS A 111 -4.66 1.42 -17.13
CA CYS A 111 -5.58 0.37 -16.72
C CYS A 111 -5.75 0.35 -15.19
N THR A 112 -6.76 -0.37 -14.71
CA THR A 112 -7.04 -0.48 -13.26
C THR A 112 -5.85 -0.97 -12.42
N THR A 113 -4.93 -1.76 -13.00
CA THR A 113 -3.74 -2.25 -12.29
C THR A 113 -2.67 -1.18 -12.14
N GLU A 114 -2.56 -0.29 -13.12
CA GLU A 114 -1.58 0.81 -13.14
C GLU A 114 -2.09 2.04 -12.37
N ALA A 115 -3.42 2.20 -12.30
CA ALA A 115 -4.12 3.34 -11.73
C ALA A 115 -3.99 3.52 -10.22
N TYR A 116 -3.37 2.58 -9.52
CA TYR A 116 -3.39 2.51 -8.05
C TYR A 116 -2.94 3.81 -7.37
N GLN A 117 -1.75 4.30 -7.74
CA GLN A 117 -1.18 5.51 -7.13
C GLN A 117 -1.99 6.76 -7.47
N LEU A 118 -2.54 6.84 -8.69
CA LEU A 118 -3.41 7.95 -9.09
C LEU A 118 -4.75 7.95 -8.35
N ASN A 119 -5.35 6.78 -8.15
CA ASN A 119 -6.58 6.65 -7.35
C ASN A 119 -6.33 7.02 -5.88
N TYR A 120 -5.20 6.59 -5.30
CA TYR A 120 -4.81 7.02 -3.96
C TYR A 120 -4.70 8.54 -3.86
N ILE A 121 -3.93 9.17 -4.76
CA ILE A 121 -3.76 10.62 -4.81
C ILE A 121 -5.12 11.32 -4.90
N TYR A 122 -5.98 10.88 -5.83
CA TYR A 122 -7.32 11.44 -5.99
C TYR A 122 -8.12 11.39 -4.69
N ASN A 123 -8.11 10.24 -4.00
CA ASN A 123 -8.89 10.03 -2.79
C ASN A 123 -8.41 10.90 -1.63
N VAL A 124 -7.10 11.08 -1.48
CA VAL A 124 -6.52 12.00 -0.49
C VAL A 124 -6.95 13.44 -0.77
N ILE A 125 -6.83 13.91 -2.02
CA ILE A 125 -7.24 15.26 -2.44
C ILE A 125 -8.72 15.51 -2.13
N HIS A 126 -9.58 14.52 -2.39
CA HIS A 126 -11.03 14.66 -2.27
C HIS A 126 -11.57 14.25 -0.90
N ASN A 127 -10.71 13.93 0.07
CA ASN A 127 -11.08 13.37 1.37
C ASN A 127 -12.02 12.15 1.25
N ASN A 128 -11.91 11.41 0.15
CA ASN A 128 -12.62 10.16 -0.10
C ASN A 128 -11.74 8.98 0.35
N VAL A 129 -11.10 9.12 1.50
CA VAL A 129 -10.41 8.01 2.13
C VAL A 129 -11.44 7.08 2.74
N ALA A 130 -11.34 5.79 2.45
CA ALA A 130 -12.15 4.79 3.14
C ALA A 130 -11.89 4.92 4.65
N ASN A 131 -12.89 4.56 5.48
CA ASN A 131 -12.68 4.36 6.92
C ASN A 131 -11.86 3.08 7.22
N ASP A 132 -11.01 2.69 6.28
CA ASP A 132 -10.04 1.63 6.43
C ASP A 132 -8.64 2.25 6.33
N PRO A 133 -7.88 2.32 7.44
CA PRO A 133 -6.56 2.93 7.42
C PRO A 133 -5.53 2.14 6.59
N LEU A 134 -5.73 0.84 6.34
CA LEU A 134 -4.79 0.06 5.53
C LEU A 134 -5.25 -0.16 4.09
N ASP A 135 -6.48 0.24 3.77
CA ASP A 135 -7.04 0.31 2.42
C ASP A 135 -7.65 1.71 2.25
N ALA A 136 -6.80 2.73 2.38
CA ALA A 136 -7.21 4.12 2.47
C ALA A 136 -7.86 4.57 1.16
N ASN A 137 -7.47 4.00 0.02
CA ASN A 137 -8.08 4.29 -1.27
C ASN A 137 -9.34 3.44 -1.56
N GLY A 138 -9.65 2.44 -0.72
CA GLY A 138 -10.86 1.63 -0.78
C GLY A 138 -10.93 0.71 -2.00
N ASP A 139 -9.79 0.39 -2.62
CA ASP A 139 -9.73 -0.45 -3.81
C ASP A 139 -9.76 -1.96 -3.49
N GLY A 140 -9.64 -2.31 -2.20
CA GLY A 140 -9.68 -3.69 -1.71
C GLY A 140 -8.32 -4.38 -1.72
N LYS A 141 -7.25 -3.65 -2.01
CA LYS A 141 -5.86 -4.10 -1.96
C LYS A 141 -5.10 -3.26 -0.93
N ILE A 142 -4.06 -3.84 -0.35
CA ILE A 142 -3.14 -3.09 0.53
C ILE A 142 -1.84 -2.87 -0.22
N SER A 143 -1.44 -1.61 -0.42
CA SER A 143 -0.08 -1.32 -0.87
C SER A 143 0.92 -1.26 0.28
N LYS A 144 2.18 -1.39 -0.10
CA LYS A 144 3.31 -1.12 0.80
C LYS A 144 3.20 0.27 1.43
N LEU A 145 2.71 1.26 0.70
CA LEU A 145 2.69 2.64 1.14
C LEU A 145 1.61 2.86 2.21
N GLU A 146 0.45 2.21 2.08
CA GLU A 146 -0.59 2.19 3.12
C GLU A 146 -0.08 1.57 4.42
N ILE A 147 0.70 0.49 4.34
CA ILE A 147 1.34 -0.09 5.53
C ILE A 147 2.35 0.88 6.13
N THR A 148 3.31 1.38 5.35
CA THR A 148 4.43 2.19 5.88
C THR A 148 4.00 3.55 6.40
N SER A 149 2.83 4.05 6.00
CA SER A 149 2.33 5.36 6.47
C SER A 149 1.48 5.28 7.72
N HIS A 150 0.99 4.08 8.06
CA HIS A 150 0.21 3.89 9.27
C HIS A 150 1.00 3.23 10.39
N MET A 151 2.03 2.44 10.06
CA MET A 151 2.86 1.81 11.08
C MET A 151 4.33 1.79 10.70
N THR A 152 5.17 1.73 11.72
CA THR A 152 6.60 1.47 11.61
C THR A 152 6.91 0.01 11.89
N TYR A 153 8.05 -0.47 11.39
CA TYR A 153 8.48 -1.84 11.69
C TYR A 153 8.70 -2.06 13.20
N GLY A 154 9.09 -1.02 13.95
CA GLY A 154 9.20 -1.11 15.40
C GLY A 154 7.87 -1.30 16.12
N GLU A 155 6.82 -0.61 15.69
CA GLU A 155 5.47 -0.80 16.22
C GLU A 155 4.96 -2.20 15.93
N VAL A 156 5.21 -2.72 14.73
CA VAL A 156 4.86 -4.10 14.37
C VAL A 156 5.54 -5.11 15.32
N LEU A 157 6.85 -5.02 15.53
CA LEU A 157 7.54 -5.96 16.43
C LEU A 157 6.98 -5.90 17.85
N ARG A 158 6.73 -4.69 18.38
CA ARG A 158 6.15 -4.51 19.72
C ARG A 158 4.71 -5.01 19.82
N ALA A 159 3.93 -4.90 18.75
CA ALA A 159 2.57 -5.40 18.72
C ALA A 159 2.51 -6.93 18.64
N LEU A 160 3.53 -7.57 18.05
CA LEU A 160 3.67 -9.02 18.02
C LEU A 160 4.22 -9.59 19.34
N ASP A 161 5.09 -8.86 20.03
CA ASP A 161 5.66 -9.21 21.34
C ASP A 161 4.62 -9.04 22.47
N VAL A 162 3.72 -10.02 22.60
CA VAL A 162 2.57 -9.92 23.52
C VAL A 162 3.02 -9.97 24.98
N ASN A 163 4.11 -10.69 25.26
CA ASN A 163 4.60 -10.88 26.62
C ASN A 163 5.64 -9.82 27.03
N GLY A 164 6.17 -9.02 26.09
CA GLY A 164 7.10 -7.94 26.31
C GLY A 164 8.55 -8.38 26.57
N ASP A 165 8.92 -9.61 26.21
CA ASP A 165 10.26 -10.16 26.46
C ASP A 165 11.26 -9.88 25.32
N ARG A 166 10.81 -9.27 24.22
CA ARG A 166 11.57 -8.95 23.00
C ARG A 166 12.05 -10.15 22.20
N GLU A 167 11.48 -11.31 22.46
CA GLU A 167 11.69 -12.55 21.72
C GLU A 167 10.39 -12.95 21.03
N LEU A 168 10.36 -12.91 19.71
CA LEU A 168 9.16 -13.28 18.96
C LEU A 168 9.11 -14.79 18.78
N THR A 169 8.12 -15.40 19.42
CA THR A 169 7.84 -16.82 19.25
C THR A 169 7.20 -17.10 17.88
N VAL A 170 7.26 -18.36 17.45
CA VAL A 170 6.52 -18.82 16.25
C VAL A 170 5.04 -18.44 16.32
N LEU A 171 4.43 -18.49 17.50
CA LEU A 171 3.01 -18.22 17.68
C LEU A 171 2.68 -16.74 17.48
N GLU A 172 3.55 -15.85 17.97
CA GLU A 172 3.43 -14.41 17.78
C GLU A 172 3.67 -14.03 16.32
N LEU A 173 4.75 -14.53 15.71
CA LEU A 173 5.05 -14.28 14.29
C LEU A 173 3.94 -14.77 13.35
N THR A 174 3.25 -15.86 13.69
CA THR A 174 2.12 -16.41 12.90
C THR A 174 0.98 -15.41 12.74
N ILE A 175 0.83 -14.45 13.67
CA ILE A 175 -0.20 -13.41 13.58
C ILE A 175 -0.01 -12.56 12.31
N LEU A 176 1.22 -12.17 12.02
CA LEU A 176 1.54 -11.36 10.84
C LEU A 176 1.81 -12.23 9.61
N LEU A 177 2.63 -13.26 9.77
CA LEU A 177 3.25 -13.97 8.66
C LEU A 177 2.46 -15.20 8.21
N GLY A 178 1.50 -15.68 9.00
CA GLY A 178 0.71 -16.86 8.69
C GLY A 178 1.57 -18.03 8.24
N GLY A 179 1.34 -18.52 7.01
CA GLY A 179 2.10 -19.62 6.41
C GLY A 179 3.59 -19.35 6.17
N GLN A 180 4.00 -18.08 6.10
CA GLN A 180 5.40 -17.68 5.86
C GLN A 180 6.28 -17.73 7.13
N THR A 181 5.67 -17.94 8.31
CA THR A 181 6.36 -17.90 9.61
C THR A 181 7.54 -18.84 9.71
N GLY A 182 7.37 -20.11 9.28
CA GLY A 182 8.42 -21.11 9.42
C GLY A 182 9.69 -20.73 8.65
N GLN A 183 9.53 -20.25 7.42
CA GLN A 183 10.67 -19.81 6.61
C GLN A 183 11.28 -18.52 7.18
N PHE A 184 10.45 -17.58 7.64
CA PHE A 184 10.95 -16.36 8.28
C PHE A 184 11.83 -16.66 9.51
N VAL A 185 11.41 -17.58 10.38
CA VAL A 185 12.22 -17.98 11.54
C VAL A 185 13.54 -18.59 11.09
N ILE A 186 13.54 -19.50 10.12
CA ILE A 186 14.77 -20.09 9.56
C ILE A 186 15.72 -19.01 9.02
N ASP A 187 15.16 -17.98 8.39
CA ASP A 187 15.95 -16.91 7.77
C ASP A 187 16.46 -15.87 8.77
N GLN A 188 15.90 -15.78 9.98
CA GLN A 188 16.20 -14.72 10.96
C GLN A 188 16.81 -15.23 12.27
N ASP A 189 16.50 -16.45 12.70
CA ASP A 189 17.01 -17.10 13.92
C ASP A 189 18.48 -17.50 13.74
N ASN A 190 19.35 -16.49 13.84
CA ASN A 190 20.79 -16.64 13.60
C ASN A 190 21.44 -17.52 14.68
N ASN A 191 20.93 -17.46 15.91
CA ASN A 191 21.50 -18.17 17.04
C ASN A 191 20.92 -19.60 17.23
N HIS A 192 19.84 -19.92 16.51
CA HIS A 192 19.12 -21.20 16.49
C HIS A 192 18.47 -21.57 17.84
N ASP A 193 17.94 -20.59 18.56
CA ASP A 193 17.24 -20.81 19.84
C ASP A 193 15.73 -21.08 19.67
N GLY A 194 15.22 -20.99 18.44
CA GLY A 194 13.83 -21.26 18.09
C GLY A 194 12.89 -20.06 18.28
N THR A 195 13.45 -18.89 18.62
CA THR A 195 12.76 -17.61 18.66
C THR A 195 13.45 -16.60 17.74
N VAL A 196 12.81 -15.45 17.51
CA VAL A 196 13.42 -14.36 16.76
C VAL A 196 13.46 -13.13 17.65
N SER A 197 14.64 -12.80 18.17
CA SER A 197 14.84 -11.58 18.95
C SER A 197 14.60 -10.33 18.08
N PHE A 198 14.32 -9.18 18.70
CA PHE A 198 14.18 -7.92 17.95
C PHE A 198 15.44 -7.55 17.15
N GLN A 199 16.62 -7.99 17.62
CA GLN A 199 17.87 -7.78 16.91
C GLN A 199 17.93 -8.67 15.66
N GLU A 200 17.56 -9.94 15.77
CA GLU A 200 17.46 -10.87 14.65
C GLU A 200 16.38 -10.43 13.66
N ALA A 201 15.23 -9.97 14.13
CA ALA A 201 14.16 -9.42 13.29
C ALA A 201 14.58 -8.18 12.49
N ARG A 202 15.69 -7.51 12.85
CA ARG A 202 16.29 -6.38 12.11
C ARG A 202 17.53 -6.76 11.32
N SER A 203 18.00 -7.99 11.48
CA SER A 203 19.12 -8.50 10.71
C SER A 203 18.73 -8.60 9.23
N HIS A 204 19.71 -8.77 8.35
CA HIS A 204 19.48 -8.91 6.91
C HIS A 204 18.69 -7.75 6.26
N HIS A 205 18.69 -6.55 6.87
CA HIS A 205 17.93 -5.38 6.44
C HIS A 205 16.41 -5.59 6.43
N MET A 206 15.91 -6.47 7.29
CA MET A 206 14.48 -6.75 7.39
C MET A 206 13.71 -5.52 7.89
N GLY A 207 12.61 -5.20 7.21
CA GLY A 207 11.70 -4.09 7.50
C GLY A 207 10.30 -4.35 6.93
N LEU A 208 9.40 -3.37 7.02
CA LEU A 208 8.02 -3.50 6.51
C LEU A 208 7.98 -3.81 5.01
N ARG A 209 8.94 -3.28 4.25
CA ARG A 209 9.07 -3.55 2.82
C ARG A 209 9.34 -5.02 2.55
N GLU A 210 10.27 -5.61 3.29
CA GLU A 210 10.69 -7.00 3.11
C GLU A 210 9.61 -7.96 3.61
N ILE A 211 8.88 -7.59 4.67
CA ILE A 211 7.71 -8.33 5.14
C ILE A 211 6.59 -8.27 4.08
N PHE A 212 6.32 -7.10 3.52
CA PHE A 212 5.35 -6.93 2.44
C PHE A 212 5.67 -7.85 1.27
N GLN A 213 6.91 -7.78 0.76
CA GLN A 213 7.36 -8.62 -0.36
C GLN A 213 7.29 -10.12 -0.06
N ARG A 214 7.47 -10.53 1.20
CA ARG A 214 7.31 -11.93 1.60
C ARG A 214 5.84 -12.38 1.59
N LEU A 215 4.92 -11.47 1.83
CA LEU A 215 3.49 -11.75 1.90
C LEU A 215 2.76 -11.58 0.56
N ASP A 216 3.33 -10.83 -0.37
CA ASP A 216 2.90 -10.72 -1.76
C ASP A 216 3.28 -12.00 -2.51
N LEU A 217 2.39 -13.00 -2.51
CA LEU A 217 2.72 -14.35 -2.98
C LEU A 217 2.66 -14.49 -4.49
N ASP A 218 1.97 -13.56 -5.16
CA ASP A 218 1.83 -13.54 -6.61
C ASP A 218 2.67 -12.45 -7.29
N ASP A 219 3.52 -11.76 -6.52
CA ASP A 219 4.40 -10.67 -6.97
C ASP A 219 3.63 -9.55 -7.71
N SER A 220 2.38 -9.31 -7.29
CA SER A 220 1.52 -8.29 -7.90
C SER A 220 1.90 -6.86 -7.50
N GLY A 221 2.68 -6.71 -6.44
CA GLY A 221 2.99 -5.43 -5.81
C GLY A 221 1.92 -4.98 -4.80
N TYR A 222 0.96 -5.84 -4.48
CA TYR A 222 -0.17 -5.58 -3.59
C TYR A 222 -0.43 -6.78 -2.69
N LEU A 223 -0.93 -6.55 -1.47
CA LEU A 223 -1.48 -7.63 -0.67
C LEU A 223 -2.98 -7.71 -0.91
N GLU A 224 -3.42 -8.83 -1.47
CA GLU A 224 -4.82 -9.08 -1.77
C GLU A 224 -5.20 -10.52 -1.36
N ASN A 225 -6.47 -10.88 -1.51
CA ASN A 225 -6.94 -12.26 -1.27
C ASN A 225 -6.59 -12.86 0.12
N GLY A 226 -6.37 -12.01 1.13
CA GLY A 226 -6.03 -12.40 2.50
C GLY A 226 -4.55 -12.33 2.87
N GLU A 227 -3.66 -12.02 1.92
CA GLU A 227 -2.21 -11.84 2.18
C GLU A 227 -1.94 -10.76 3.24
N GLY A 228 -2.74 -9.68 3.22
CA GLY A 228 -2.64 -8.56 4.16
C GLY A 228 -3.37 -8.76 5.49
N ALA A 229 -4.01 -9.90 5.74
CA ALA A 229 -4.84 -10.10 6.93
C ALA A 229 -4.05 -9.97 8.25
N GLY A 230 -2.76 -10.34 8.24
CA GLY A 230 -1.87 -10.19 9.38
C GLY A 230 -1.64 -8.71 9.75
N PHE A 231 -1.47 -7.84 8.75
CA PHE A 231 -1.29 -6.40 8.96
C PHE A 231 -2.48 -5.76 9.64
N TYR A 232 -3.71 -6.14 9.29
CA TYR A 232 -4.91 -5.68 9.99
C TYR A 232 -4.92 -6.08 11.47
N THR A 233 -4.50 -7.30 11.78
CA THR A 233 -4.48 -7.79 13.16
C THR A 233 -3.44 -7.02 13.98
N VAL A 234 -2.26 -6.80 13.42
CA VAL A 234 -1.18 -6.02 14.03
C VAL A 234 -1.58 -4.55 14.21
N TRP A 235 -2.15 -3.92 13.19
CA TRP A 235 -2.60 -2.54 13.25
C TRP A 235 -3.61 -2.31 14.38
N ASN A 236 -4.60 -3.20 14.49
CA ASN A 236 -5.57 -3.14 15.57
C ASN A 236 -4.89 -3.25 16.96
N ALA A 237 -3.86 -4.09 17.08
CA ALA A 237 -3.09 -4.19 18.32
C ALA A 237 -2.31 -2.90 18.62
N ILE A 238 -1.67 -2.29 17.62
CA ILE A 238 -0.96 -0.99 17.74
C ILE A 238 -1.90 0.10 18.25
N VAL A 239 -3.05 0.28 17.59
CA VAL A 239 -4.02 1.32 17.94
C VAL A 239 -4.62 1.08 19.33
N THR A 240 -4.95 -0.17 19.66
CA THR A 240 -5.58 -0.51 20.95
C THR A 240 -4.63 -0.37 22.13
N SER A 241 -3.37 -0.71 21.93
CA SER A 241 -2.33 -0.65 22.97
C SER A 241 -1.79 0.76 23.20
N GLY A 242 -2.06 1.70 22.30
CA GLY A 242 -1.45 3.02 22.32
C GLY A 242 0.07 2.97 22.11
N ILE A 243 0.58 1.89 21.49
CA ILE A 243 1.97 1.74 21.07
C ILE A 243 2.16 2.58 19.80
N THR A 244 1.93 3.88 19.89
CA THR A 244 2.34 4.82 18.87
C THR A 244 3.69 5.34 19.33
N ASP A 245 4.76 5.06 18.57
CA ASP A 245 5.89 5.97 18.68
C ASP A 245 5.36 7.35 18.20
N PRO A 246 5.71 8.47 18.84
CA PRO A 246 5.55 9.74 18.15
C PRO A 246 6.24 9.54 16.80
N ILE A 247 5.56 9.89 15.70
CA ILE A 247 6.17 9.95 14.37
C ILE A 247 7.35 10.92 14.55
N THR A 248 8.53 10.36 14.81
CA THR A 248 9.72 11.12 15.17
C THR A 248 10.56 11.25 13.94
N GLY A 249 10.64 12.49 13.47
CA GLY A 249 11.76 13.00 12.70
C GLY A 249 11.31 13.52 11.37
#